data_AF-A0A816FWD6-F1
#
_entry.id   AF-A0A816FWD6-F1
#
_cell.length_a   1.000
_cell.length_b   1.000
_cell.length_c   1.000
_cell.angle_alpha   90.00
_cell.angle_beta   90.00
_cell.angle_gamma   90.00
#
_symmetry.space_group_name_H-M   'P 1'
#
loop_
_entity.id
_entity.type
_entity.pdbx_description
1 polymer ?
#
loop_
_entity_poly.entity_id
_entity_poly.type
_entity_poly.pdbx_seq_one_letter_code
_entity_poly.pdbx_strand_id
1 'polypeptide(L)'
;MSKRGTQRTRGNTKPASSAKASATLITHGINSFTLFSGDIPISNGIDDIGIDNDIDSELRVILRKLTKKDSTTKIRAFNELRDYCDENESADDKIRVFLPFFISHYRKWSTDCDQRVRDECQLTFDTIGMRMKKNLSPHLKVLLPIWLMAQCDSYAPAASKAKFLYTKLFSGENKQAEAVYFARNEIMSTLTDEINQCSDVLKDKKENEMETDDAHERRLAQVLLALALFLNYFEANKRSELTSHFKTIFDSGKFWKLDKIKSVQIQSSFYRCLYELINLIPDVIREYKTKIIPLVFYAINETEPKLCPLIWDCLILCLDTFDDCWSLINYQKAFLPKLYAFLKNACHGNVFGVKDCLLPLIMKIPQTVIEDKINYRFIENFFQSMEEGILSIKGRQQMNNVSSLLKAYMDCLLYVLKHHTTNQLDFLNERLLPMIRRSLDDKDCSVRNVYARQYVYLLSSIQSFRLYSDHLNSVLELFRDLVNQSSTSSESNDLLKYIFEQSSILFETILCPPKLKNLRFAVKTSSSNDLSSMDSATF
;
A
#
# COMPACT_ATOMS: atom_id res chain seq x y z
N MET A 1 5.67 -90.27 -15.90
CA MET A 1 6.68 -89.21 -15.61
C MET A 1 6.25 -88.00 -16.45
N SER A 2 6.02 -86.77 -15.99
CA SER A 2 6.50 -85.96 -14.86
C SER A 2 5.39 -84.98 -14.41
N LYS A 3 5.64 -84.31 -13.28
CA LYS A 3 4.70 -83.71 -12.31
C LYS A 3 4.09 -82.35 -12.68
N ARG A 4 2.92 -82.09 -12.08
CA ARG A 4 2.20 -80.82 -11.93
C ARG A 4 3.05 -79.75 -11.21
N GLY A 5 2.97 -78.51 -11.68
CA GLY A 5 3.29 -77.29 -10.94
C GLY A 5 2.01 -76.50 -10.66
N THR A 6 1.67 -76.36 -9.38
CA THR A 6 0.49 -75.68 -8.84
C THR A 6 0.59 -74.16 -8.93
N GLN A 7 -0.43 -73.52 -9.51
CA GLN A 7 -0.66 -72.08 -9.45
C GLN A 7 -1.26 -71.72 -8.08
N ARG A 8 -0.55 -70.91 -7.29
CA ARG A 8 -1.04 -70.37 -6.01
C ARG A 8 -1.83 -69.08 -6.27
N THR A 9 -3.13 -69.13 -6.07
CA THR A 9 -4.02 -67.97 -5.92
C THR A 9 -3.99 -67.46 -4.48
N ARG A 10 -3.86 -66.13 -4.31
CA ARG A 10 -4.15 -65.44 -3.04
C ARG A 10 -4.98 -64.19 -3.34
N GLY A 11 -6.15 -64.12 -2.72
CA GLY A 11 -6.82 -62.86 -2.38
C GLY A 11 -7.88 -62.37 -3.37
N ASN A 12 -9.14 -62.40 -2.91
CA ASN A 12 -10.31 -61.76 -3.49
C ASN A 12 -10.06 -60.32 -3.99
N THR A 13 -10.17 -60.09 -5.29
CA THR A 13 -10.58 -58.80 -5.87
C THR A 13 -11.48 -59.08 -7.07
N LYS A 14 -12.74 -58.63 -6.99
CA LYS A 14 -13.63 -58.57 -8.15
C LYS A 14 -12.99 -57.64 -9.19
N PRO A 15 -13.00 -57.95 -10.50
CA PRO A 15 -12.65 -56.95 -11.50
C PRO A 15 -13.66 -55.81 -11.40
N ALA A 16 -13.18 -54.60 -11.16
CA ALA A 16 -14.01 -53.41 -11.13
C ALA A 16 -14.59 -53.18 -12.53
N SER A 17 -15.90 -53.36 -12.67
CA SER A 17 -16.62 -53.07 -13.91
C SER A 17 -16.65 -51.56 -14.13
N SER A 18 -15.99 -51.09 -15.18
CA SER A 18 -15.99 -49.69 -15.67
C SER A 18 -17.40 -49.11 -15.88
N ALA A 19 -18.40 -49.98 -16.11
CA ALA A 19 -19.79 -49.59 -16.29
C ALA A 19 -20.46 -48.98 -15.04
N LYS A 20 -19.95 -49.26 -13.83
CA LYS A 20 -20.52 -48.69 -12.60
C LYS A 20 -19.93 -47.33 -12.23
N ALA A 21 -18.72 -47.03 -12.71
CA ALA A 21 -18.08 -45.73 -12.56
C ALA A 21 -18.62 -44.70 -13.57
N SER A 22 -18.94 -45.13 -14.79
CA SER A 22 -19.58 -44.27 -15.79
C SER A 22 -21.02 -43.91 -15.42
N ALA A 23 -21.77 -44.83 -14.80
CA ALA A 23 -23.14 -44.55 -14.36
C ALA A 23 -23.21 -43.46 -13.27
N THR A 24 -22.26 -43.42 -12.33
CA THR A 24 -22.22 -42.40 -11.27
C THR A 24 -21.90 -41.00 -11.81
N LEU A 25 -21.07 -40.91 -12.87
CA LEU A 25 -20.75 -39.66 -13.57
C LEU A 25 -21.95 -39.10 -14.36
N ILE A 26 -22.85 -39.96 -14.87
CA ILE A 26 -24.01 -39.53 -15.66
C ILE A 26 -25.16 -39.04 -14.76
N THR A 27 -25.30 -39.58 -13.55
CA THR A 27 -26.40 -39.21 -12.64
C THR A 27 -26.22 -37.88 -11.90
N HIS A 28 -25.02 -37.29 -11.88
CA HIS A 28 -24.81 -35.94 -11.35
C HIS A 28 -24.33 -35.07 -12.51
N GLY A 29 -25.25 -34.31 -13.10
CA GLY A 29 -24.92 -33.31 -14.11
C GLY A 29 -23.72 -32.48 -13.66
N ILE A 30 -22.86 -32.14 -14.62
CA ILE A 30 -21.59 -31.44 -14.45
C ILE A 30 -21.82 -30.15 -13.63
N ASN A 31 -21.74 -30.29 -12.31
CA ASN A 31 -21.70 -29.18 -11.39
C ASN A 31 -20.25 -28.73 -11.36
N SER A 32 -20.00 -27.61 -12.02
CA SER A 32 -18.72 -26.94 -12.23
C SER A 32 -18.04 -26.44 -10.95
N PHE A 33 -18.31 -27.04 -9.79
CA PHE A 33 -17.90 -26.60 -8.45
C PHE A 33 -16.77 -27.44 -7.84
N THR A 34 -16.45 -28.62 -8.40
CA THR A 34 -15.40 -29.51 -7.88
C THR A 34 -14.00 -29.26 -8.47
N LEU A 35 -13.83 -28.24 -9.32
CA LEU A 35 -12.55 -27.97 -10.00
C LEU A 35 -11.53 -27.20 -9.13
N PHE A 36 -11.91 -26.73 -7.94
CA PHE A 36 -11.11 -25.78 -7.15
C PHE A 36 -10.53 -26.33 -5.84
N SER A 37 -10.79 -27.58 -5.47
CA SER A 37 -10.25 -28.15 -4.22
C SER A 37 -9.63 -29.53 -4.45
N GLY A 38 -8.30 -29.56 -4.43
CA GLY A 38 -7.49 -30.78 -4.40
C GLY A 38 -6.90 -31.15 -5.76
N ASP A 39 -5.61 -31.50 -5.73
CA ASP A 39 -4.89 -32.15 -6.82
C ASP A 39 -5.58 -33.44 -7.25
N ILE A 40 -6.56 -33.30 -8.14
CA ILE A 40 -6.94 -34.35 -9.08
C ILE A 40 -5.93 -34.20 -10.22
N PRO A 41 -5.28 -35.29 -10.68
CA PRO A 41 -4.35 -35.20 -11.79
C PRO A 41 -5.10 -34.57 -12.96
N ILE A 42 -4.72 -33.35 -13.31
CA ILE A 42 -5.16 -32.70 -14.54
C ILE A 42 -4.72 -33.66 -15.63
N SER A 43 -5.69 -34.38 -16.20
CA SER A 43 -5.55 -35.12 -17.43
C SER A 43 -4.85 -34.19 -18.43
N ASN A 44 -3.57 -34.49 -18.72
CA ASN A 44 -2.64 -33.63 -19.47
C ASN A 44 -2.97 -33.57 -20.98
N GLY A 45 -4.23 -33.75 -21.36
CA GLY A 45 -4.65 -33.88 -22.76
C GLY A 45 -5.64 -32.81 -23.17
N ILE A 46 -5.33 -32.12 -24.27
CA ILE A 46 -6.35 -31.47 -25.13
C ILE A 46 -7.42 -32.47 -25.57
N ASP A 47 -7.09 -33.77 -25.52
CA ASP A 47 -7.91 -34.93 -25.84
C ASP A 47 -9.15 -35.07 -24.92
N ASP A 48 -9.14 -34.54 -23.69
CA ASP A 48 -10.24 -34.71 -22.72
C ASP A 48 -11.34 -33.64 -22.82
N ILE A 49 -11.08 -32.52 -23.52
CA ILE A 49 -12.05 -31.40 -23.66
C ILE A 49 -12.91 -31.56 -24.93
N GLY A 50 -12.77 -32.67 -25.68
CA GLY A 50 -13.58 -32.93 -26.87
C GLY A 50 -13.30 -31.96 -28.04
N ILE A 51 -12.22 -31.18 -27.94
CA ILE A 51 -11.82 -30.13 -28.91
C ILE A 51 -11.31 -30.75 -30.23
N ASP A 52 -11.03 -32.05 -30.24
CA ASP A 52 -10.17 -32.69 -31.21
C ASP A 52 -10.77 -32.85 -32.63
N ASN A 53 -12.06 -32.60 -32.83
CA ASN A 53 -12.71 -32.72 -34.15
C ASN A 53 -13.21 -31.40 -34.74
N ASP A 54 -13.44 -30.37 -33.91
CA ASP A 54 -14.08 -29.12 -34.35
C ASP A 54 -13.08 -27.97 -34.59
N ILE A 55 -11.78 -28.24 -34.38
CA ILE A 55 -10.70 -27.26 -34.57
C ILE A 55 -9.68 -27.75 -35.59
N ASP A 56 -9.22 -26.84 -36.44
CA ASP A 56 -8.19 -27.11 -37.44
C ASP A 56 -6.83 -27.51 -36.83
N SER A 57 -6.00 -28.13 -37.66
CA SER A 57 -4.71 -28.69 -37.23
C SER A 57 -3.75 -27.62 -36.71
N GLU A 58 -3.82 -26.41 -37.27
CA GLU A 58 -2.95 -25.29 -36.90
C GLU A 58 -3.25 -24.82 -35.48
N LEU A 59 -4.50 -24.48 -35.19
CA LEU A 59 -4.92 -24.02 -33.87
C LEU A 59 -4.68 -25.09 -32.79
N ARG A 60 -4.89 -26.37 -33.13
CA ARG A 60 -4.56 -27.48 -32.23
C ARG A 60 -3.09 -27.52 -31.84
N VAL A 61 -2.19 -27.29 -32.79
CA VAL A 61 -0.74 -27.24 -32.52
C VAL A 61 -0.41 -26.06 -31.61
N ILE A 62 -1.01 -24.90 -31.85
CA ILE A 62 -0.83 -23.69 -31.03
C ILE A 62 -1.28 -23.96 -29.59
N LEU A 63 -2.49 -24.50 -29.39
CA LEU A 63 -3.01 -24.81 -28.06
C LEU A 63 -2.15 -25.86 -27.32
N ARG A 64 -1.62 -26.88 -28.04
CA ARG A 64 -0.66 -27.85 -27.48
C ARG A 64 0.66 -27.20 -27.05
N LYS A 65 1.12 -26.14 -27.75
CA LYS A 65 2.32 -25.41 -27.33
C LYS A 65 2.10 -24.65 -26.02
N LEU A 66 0.89 -24.12 -25.78
CA LEU A 66 0.55 -23.37 -24.56
C LEU A 66 0.48 -24.23 -23.28
N THR A 67 0.31 -25.54 -23.41
CA THR A 67 0.31 -26.45 -22.24
C THR A 67 1.71 -26.88 -21.80
N LYS A 68 2.74 -26.64 -22.64
CA LYS A 68 4.13 -26.98 -22.35
C LYS A 68 4.67 -26.17 -21.18
N LYS A 69 5.76 -26.66 -20.55
CA LYS A 69 6.39 -25.99 -19.41
C LYS A 69 7.25 -24.78 -19.81
N ASP A 70 7.88 -24.82 -20.98
CA ASP A 70 8.84 -23.81 -21.45
C ASP A 70 8.20 -22.44 -21.75
N SER A 71 8.69 -21.38 -21.09
CA SER A 71 8.14 -20.02 -21.20
C SER A 71 8.32 -19.42 -22.59
N THR A 72 9.44 -19.69 -23.28
CA THR A 72 9.67 -19.14 -24.63
C THR A 72 8.72 -19.74 -25.65
N THR A 73 8.39 -21.02 -25.50
CA THR A 73 7.42 -21.74 -26.31
C THR A 73 6.00 -21.20 -26.07
N LYS A 74 5.64 -20.92 -24.82
CA LYS A 74 4.34 -20.28 -24.50
C LYS A 74 4.23 -18.88 -25.11
N ILE A 75 5.26 -18.05 -24.98
CA ILE A 75 5.28 -16.68 -25.55
C ILE A 75 5.08 -16.73 -27.06
N ARG A 76 5.82 -17.60 -27.76
CA ARG A 76 5.64 -17.79 -29.21
C ARG A 76 4.24 -18.28 -29.55
N ALA A 77 3.72 -19.24 -28.80
CA ALA A 77 2.38 -19.76 -29.02
C ALA A 77 1.27 -18.73 -28.75
N PHE A 78 1.44 -17.81 -27.78
CA PHE A 78 0.51 -16.70 -27.58
C PHE A 78 0.51 -15.73 -28.77
N ASN A 79 1.68 -15.43 -29.32
CA ASN A 79 1.79 -14.62 -30.54
C ASN A 79 1.10 -15.32 -31.72
N GLU A 80 1.45 -16.58 -31.99
CA GLU A 80 0.82 -17.40 -33.03
C GLU A 80 -0.71 -17.48 -32.85
N LEU A 81 -1.21 -17.58 -31.61
CA LEU A 81 -2.64 -17.60 -31.33
C LEU A 81 -3.32 -16.27 -31.65
N ARG A 82 -2.67 -15.14 -31.36
CA ARG A 82 -3.21 -13.82 -31.71
C ARG A 82 -3.21 -13.59 -33.21
N ASP A 83 -2.10 -13.91 -33.88
CA ASP A 83 -1.98 -13.80 -35.34
C ASP A 83 -3.07 -14.66 -36.01
N TYR A 84 -3.25 -15.89 -35.53
CA TYR A 84 -4.34 -16.76 -35.97
C TYR A 84 -5.73 -16.14 -35.75
N CYS A 85 -5.97 -15.51 -34.59
CA CYS A 85 -7.24 -14.84 -34.34
C CYS A 85 -7.42 -13.65 -35.29
N ASP A 86 -6.38 -12.84 -35.52
CA ASP A 86 -6.45 -11.60 -36.28
C ASP A 86 -6.60 -11.82 -37.80
N GLU A 87 -5.89 -12.80 -38.35
CA GLU A 87 -5.89 -13.10 -39.80
C GLU A 87 -7.14 -13.84 -40.28
N ASN A 88 -7.82 -14.59 -39.40
CA ASN A 88 -8.98 -15.39 -39.78
C ASN A 88 -10.30 -14.60 -39.56
N GLU A 89 -10.97 -14.21 -40.65
CA GLU A 89 -12.28 -13.54 -40.60
C GLU A 89 -13.38 -14.43 -39.96
N SER A 90 -13.26 -15.76 -40.09
CA SER A 90 -14.15 -16.75 -39.44
C SER A 90 -13.63 -17.25 -38.08
N ALA A 91 -12.65 -16.57 -37.47
CA ALA A 91 -12.07 -17.01 -36.21
C ALA A 91 -13.09 -17.05 -35.08
N ASP A 92 -14.14 -16.23 -35.10
CA ASP A 92 -15.09 -16.11 -33.99
C ASP A 92 -15.76 -17.46 -33.64
N ASP A 93 -16.15 -18.26 -34.63
CA ASP A 93 -16.74 -19.58 -34.38
C ASP A 93 -15.71 -20.54 -33.77
N LYS A 94 -14.48 -20.51 -34.28
CA LYS A 94 -13.38 -21.34 -33.75
C LYS A 94 -12.97 -20.91 -32.34
N ILE A 95 -12.96 -19.60 -32.06
CA ILE A 95 -12.72 -19.04 -30.73
C ILE A 95 -13.77 -19.52 -29.75
N ARG A 96 -15.06 -19.57 -30.14
CA ARG A 96 -16.11 -20.13 -29.28
C ARG A 96 -15.84 -21.58 -28.90
N VAL A 97 -15.32 -22.39 -29.84
CA VAL A 97 -15.01 -23.81 -29.60
C VAL A 97 -13.87 -23.96 -28.57
N PHE A 98 -12.77 -23.21 -28.69
CA PHE A 98 -11.66 -23.33 -27.73
C PHE A 98 -11.78 -22.42 -26.50
N LEU A 99 -12.75 -21.52 -26.43
CA LEU A 99 -12.92 -20.60 -25.31
C LEU A 99 -12.96 -21.33 -23.94
N PRO A 100 -13.69 -22.44 -23.75
CA PRO A 100 -13.64 -23.19 -22.50
C PRO A 100 -12.23 -23.69 -22.12
N PHE A 101 -11.42 -24.08 -23.11
CA PHE A 101 -10.02 -24.44 -22.90
C PHE A 101 -9.19 -23.25 -22.44
N PHE A 102 -9.34 -22.10 -23.10
CA PHE A 102 -8.64 -20.88 -22.71
C PHE A 102 -9.00 -20.48 -21.27
N ILE A 103 -10.28 -20.48 -20.92
CA ILE A 103 -10.77 -20.10 -19.58
C ILE A 103 -10.25 -21.06 -18.51
N SER A 104 -10.28 -22.38 -18.74
CA SER A 104 -9.80 -23.37 -17.78
C SER A 104 -8.29 -23.26 -17.51
N HIS A 105 -7.50 -22.80 -18.50
CA HIS A 105 -6.06 -22.63 -18.37
C HIS A 105 -5.64 -21.20 -17.99
N TYR A 106 -6.57 -20.24 -18.02
CA TYR A 106 -6.28 -18.83 -17.77
C TYR A 106 -5.61 -18.60 -16.42
N ARG A 107 -6.04 -19.30 -15.35
CA ARG A 107 -5.37 -19.25 -14.03
C ARG A 107 -3.88 -19.54 -14.15
N LYS A 108 -3.54 -20.68 -14.75
CA LYS A 108 -2.16 -21.16 -14.88
C LYS A 108 -1.27 -20.16 -15.63
N TRP A 109 -1.77 -19.56 -16.71
CA TRP A 109 -0.99 -18.61 -17.49
C TRP A 109 -0.95 -17.21 -16.86
N SER A 110 -2.05 -16.78 -16.25
CA SER A 110 -2.15 -15.48 -15.58
C SER A 110 -1.33 -15.42 -14.29
N THR A 111 -0.98 -16.56 -13.67
CA THR A 111 -0.12 -16.62 -12.48
C THR A 111 1.27 -17.18 -12.76
N ASP A 112 1.65 -17.35 -14.03
CA ASP A 112 2.92 -17.96 -14.44
C ASP A 112 4.15 -17.26 -13.82
N CYS A 113 5.20 -18.01 -13.53
CA CYS A 113 6.44 -17.50 -12.97
C CYS A 113 7.11 -16.45 -13.89
N ASP A 114 7.09 -16.64 -15.21
CA ASP A 114 7.66 -15.68 -16.16
C ASP A 114 6.68 -14.53 -16.42
N GLN A 115 7.11 -13.31 -16.07
CA GLN A 115 6.29 -12.09 -16.25
C GLN A 115 5.91 -11.84 -17.72
N ARG A 116 6.72 -12.28 -18.68
CA ARG A 116 6.42 -12.16 -20.11
C ARG A 116 5.29 -13.10 -20.52
N VAL A 117 5.22 -14.30 -19.95
CA VAL A 117 4.09 -15.22 -20.18
C VAL A 117 2.80 -14.61 -19.65
N ARG A 118 2.84 -13.98 -18.45
CA ARG A 118 1.68 -13.27 -17.89
C ARG A 118 1.25 -12.09 -18.77
N ASP A 119 2.21 -11.32 -19.27
CA ASP A 119 1.95 -10.18 -20.16
C ASP A 119 1.32 -10.59 -21.50
N GLU A 120 1.89 -11.61 -22.14
CA GLU A 120 1.37 -12.19 -23.38
C GLU A 120 0.00 -12.86 -23.20
N CYS A 121 -0.25 -13.46 -22.03
CA CYS A 121 -1.56 -14.00 -21.66
C CYS A 121 -2.61 -12.88 -21.64
N GLN A 122 -2.32 -11.74 -21.00
CA GLN A 122 -3.28 -10.61 -20.97
C GLN A 122 -3.48 -9.98 -22.34
N LEU A 123 -2.42 -9.87 -23.15
CA LEU A 123 -2.52 -9.36 -24.51
C LEU A 123 -3.38 -10.27 -25.40
N THR A 124 -3.18 -11.58 -25.31
CA THR A 124 -3.99 -12.57 -26.02
C THR A 124 -5.43 -12.58 -25.54
N PHE A 125 -5.64 -12.39 -24.23
CA PHE A 125 -6.96 -12.25 -23.68
C PHE A 125 -7.68 -10.98 -24.17
N ASP A 126 -6.97 -9.87 -24.46
CA ASP A 126 -7.58 -8.69 -25.10
C ASP A 126 -8.13 -9.05 -26.49
N THR A 127 -7.32 -9.71 -27.33
CA THR A 127 -7.74 -10.17 -28.67
C THR A 127 -8.97 -11.08 -28.61
N ILE A 128 -8.90 -12.15 -27.80
CA ILE A 128 -10.00 -13.11 -27.64
C ILE A 128 -11.23 -12.44 -27.03
N GLY A 129 -11.04 -11.68 -25.96
CA GLY A 129 -12.13 -11.06 -25.21
C GLY A 129 -12.89 -10.04 -26.03
N MET A 130 -12.19 -9.24 -26.84
CA MET A 130 -12.80 -8.25 -27.73
C MET A 130 -13.58 -8.85 -28.89
N ARG A 131 -13.20 -10.04 -29.37
CA ARG A 131 -14.00 -10.80 -30.34
C ARG A 131 -15.21 -11.47 -29.70
N MET A 132 -15.03 -12.04 -28.49
CA MET A 132 -16.07 -12.81 -27.83
C MET A 132 -17.14 -11.99 -27.13
N LYS A 133 -16.79 -10.87 -26.49
CA LYS A 133 -17.72 -9.97 -25.78
C LYS A 133 -18.74 -10.74 -24.94
N LYS A 134 -20.01 -10.76 -25.35
CA LYS A 134 -21.13 -11.41 -24.64
C LYS A 134 -20.94 -12.93 -24.48
N ASN A 135 -20.18 -13.59 -25.36
CA ASN A 135 -19.88 -15.01 -25.24
C ASN A 135 -18.97 -15.35 -24.05
N LEU A 136 -18.36 -14.34 -23.40
CA LEU A 136 -17.68 -14.53 -22.11
C LEU A 136 -18.65 -14.69 -20.93
N SER A 137 -19.91 -14.26 -21.08
CA SER A 137 -20.89 -14.22 -19.98
C SER A 137 -21.05 -15.55 -19.24
N PRO A 138 -21.14 -16.72 -19.90
CA PRO A 138 -21.24 -18.01 -19.21
C PRO A 138 -20.02 -18.37 -18.37
N HIS A 139 -18.87 -17.77 -18.67
CA HIS A 139 -17.57 -18.06 -18.06
C HIS A 139 -17.17 -17.05 -16.99
N LEU A 140 -17.91 -15.95 -16.81
CA LEU A 140 -17.53 -14.85 -15.93
C LEU A 140 -17.27 -15.28 -14.48
N LYS A 141 -18.07 -16.22 -13.96
CA LYS A 141 -17.91 -16.74 -12.59
C LYS A 141 -16.57 -17.45 -12.35
N VAL A 142 -16.03 -18.09 -13.38
CA VAL A 142 -14.72 -18.76 -13.35
C VAL A 142 -13.60 -17.77 -13.64
N LEU A 143 -13.85 -16.83 -14.56
CA LEU A 143 -12.84 -15.93 -15.09
C LEU A 143 -12.54 -14.74 -14.17
N LEU A 144 -13.58 -14.10 -13.62
CA LEU A 144 -13.46 -12.85 -12.86
C LEU A 144 -12.55 -12.94 -11.62
N PRO A 145 -12.57 -14.01 -10.79
CA PRO A 145 -11.69 -14.09 -9.63
C PRO A 145 -10.20 -13.96 -10.02
N ILE A 146 -9.79 -14.71 -11.04
CA ILE A 146 -8.41 -14.70 -11.55
C ILE A 146 -8.11 -13.40 -12.30
N TRP A 147 -9.07 -12.88 -13.04
CA TRP A 147 -8.90 -11.64 -13.79
C TRP A 147 -8.73 -10.43 -12.85
N LEU A 148 -9.46 -10.37 -11.73
CA LEU A 148 -9.23 -9.34 -10.70
C LEU A 148 -7.83 -9.46 -10.08
N MET A 149 -7.34 -10.68 -9.82
CA MET A 149 -5.96 -10.90 -9.38
C MET A 149 -4.94 -10.42 -10.43
N ALA A 150 -5.21 -10.64 -11.71
CA ALA A 150 -4.36 -10.19 -12.81
C ALA A 150 -4.24 -8.65 -12.87
N GLN A 151 -5.31 -7.92 -12.55
CA GLN A 151 -5.29 -6.44 -12.44
C GLN A 151 -4.40 -5.93 -11.31
N CYS A 152 -3.99 -6.81 -10.39
CA CYS A 152 -3.15 -6.50 -9.24
C CYS A 152 -1.73 -7.11 -9.36
N ASP A 153 -1.30 -7.52 -10.57
CA ASP A 153 0.05 -8.06 -10.79
C ASP A 153 1.16 -7.05 -10.43
N SER A 154 2.24 -7.55 -9.84
CA SER A 154 3.42 -6.73 -9.52
C SER A 154 4.15 -6.24 -10.78
N TYR A 155 3.99 -6.93 -11.91
CA TYR A 155 4.48 -6.50 -13.22
C TYR A 155 3.46 -5.57 -13.89
N ALA A 156 3.77 -4.28 -13.88
CA ALA A 156 2.85 -3.22 -14.31
C ALA A 156 2.25 -3.40 -15.73
N PRO A 157 2.99 -3.88 -16.75
CA PRO A 157 2.41 -4.12 -18.08
C PRO A 157 1.26 -5.14 -18.08
N ALA A 158 1.43 -6.27 -17.38
CA ALA A 158 0.39 -7.30 -17.29
C ALA A 158 -0.86 -6.76 -16.55
N ALA A 159 -0.65 -6.10 -15.40
CA ALA A 159 -1.75 -5.50 -14.64
C ALA A 159 -2.52 -4.44 -15.44
N SER A 160 -1.80 -3.58 -16.16
CA SER A 160 -2.40 -2.51 -16.96
C SER A 160 -3.23 -3.05 -18.11
N LYS A 161 -2.75 -4.09 -18.82
CA LYS A 161 -3.50 -4.75 -19.90
C LYS A 161 -4.75 -5.45 -19.38
N ALA A 162 -4.65 -6.18 -18.26
CA ALA A 162 -5.79 -6.81 -17.62
C ALA A 162 -6.88 -5.79 -17.24
N LYS A 163 -6.48 -4.65 -16.66
CA LYS A 163 -7.38 -3.56 -16.25
C LYS A 163 -7.98 -2.83 -17.46
N PHE A 164 -7.18 -2.61 -18.49
CA PHE A 164 -7.62 -1.97 -19.73
C PHE A 164 -8.69 -2.81 -20.44
N LEU A 165 -8.45 -4.12 -20.62
CA LEU A 165 -9.45 -5.02 -21.19
C LEU A 165 -10.74 -5.03 -20.38
N TYR A 166 -10.65 -5.04 -19.05
CA TYR A 166 -11.83 -5.03 -18.17
C TYR A 166 -12.65 -3.75 -18.39
N THR A 167 -11.97 -2.60 -18.41
CA THR A 167 -12.61 -1.30 -18.67
C THR A 167 -13.23 -1.23 -20.07
N LYS A 168 -12.57 -1.83 -21.07
CA LYS A 168 -13.01 -1.85 -22.47
C LYS A 168 -14.23 -2.75 -22.68
N LEU A 169 -14.27 -3.94 -22.06
CA LEU A 169 -15.39 -4.87 -22.15
C LEU A 169 -16.61 -4.44 -21.32
N PHE A 170 -16.38 -3.76 -20.21
CA PHE A 170 -17.41 -3.25 -19.31
C PHE A 170 -17.43 -1.72 -19.28
N SER A 171 -17.48 -1.10 -20.46
CA SER A 171 -17.43 0.37 -20.62
C SER A 171 -18.74 1.09 -20.29
N GLY A 172 -19.85 0.35 -20.17
CA GLY A 172 -21.14 0.92 -19.79
C GLY A 172 -21.17 1.35 -18.32
N GLU A 173 -22.03 2.31 -18.00
CA GLU A 173 -22.25 2.78 -16.64
C GLU A 173 -22.58 1.59 -15.71
N ASN A 174 -21.89 1.51 -14.57
CA ASN A 174 -22.03 0.45 -13.55
C ASN A 174 -21.79 -1.00 -14.03
N LYS A 175 -21.47 -1.25 -15.31
CA LYS A 175 -21.29 -2.62 -15.83
C LYS A 175 -20.17 -3.39 -15.14
N GLN A 176 -19.11 -2.69 -14.75
CA GLN A 176 -18.01 -3.27 -13.97
C GLN A 176 -18.51 -3.76 -12.61
N ALA A 177 -19.26 -2.93 -11.89
CA ALA A 177 -19.82 -3.29 -10.60
C ALA A 177 -20.85 -4.43 -10.73
N GLU A 178 -21.68 -4.43 -11.76
CA GLU A 178 -22.64 -5.50 -12.05
C GLU A 178 -21.95 -6.85 -12.31
N ALA A 179 -20.85 -6.86 -13.07
CA ALA A 179 -20.09 -8.07 -13.35
C ALA A 179 -19.47 -8.65 -12.07
N VAL A 180 -18.87 -7.80 -11.23
CA VAL A 180 -18.33 -8.21 -9.93
C VAL A 180 -19.44 -8.70 -9.00
N TYR A 181 -20.58 -7.99 -8.96
CA TYR A 181 -21.74 -8.41 -8.16
C TYR A 181 -22.25 -9.79 -8.60
N PHE A 182 -22.33 -10.05 -9.90
CA PHE A 182 -22.79 -11.33 -10.46
C PHE A 182 -21.93 -12.52 -10.04
N ALA A 183 -20.61 -12.34 -9.93
CA ALA A 183 -19.64 -13.38 -9.56
C ALA A 183 -19.12 -13.30 -8.12
N ARG A 184 -19.77 -12.50 -7.25
CA ARG A 184 -19.25 -12.15 -5.91
C ARG A 184 -18.93 -13.35 -5.03
N ASN A 185 -19.75 -14.41 -5.08
CA ASN A 185 -19.55 -15.60 -4.25
C ASN A 185 -18.32 -16.39 -4.73
N GLU A 186 -18.18 -16.55 -6.04
CA GLU A 186 -17.06 -17.26 -6.65
C GLU A 186 -15.75 -16.48 -6.48
N ILE A 187 -15.79 -15.15 -6.58
CA ILE A 187 -14.65 -14.28 -6.26
C ILE A 187 -14.23 -14.46 -4.81
N MET A 188 -15.16 -14.32 -3.85
CA MET A 188 -14.83 -14.45 -2.43
C MET A 188 -14.32 -15.85 -2.06
N SER A 189 -14.93 -16.90 -2.61
CA SER A 189 -14.46 -18.29 -2.40
C SER A 189 -13.02 -18.45 -2.90
N THR A 190 -12.76 -18.07 -4.15
CA THR A 190 -11.44 -18.24 -4.77
C THR A 190 -10.37 -17.45 -4.01
N LEU A 191 -10.63 -16.18 -3.67
CA LEU A 191 -9.67 -15.36 -2.93
C LEU A 191 -9.41 -15.91 -1.52
N THR A 192 -10.43 -16.45 -0.86
CA THR A 192 -10.28 -17.11 0.46
C THR A 192 -9.41 -18.36 0.35
N ASP A 193 -9.64 -19.19 -0.66
CA ASP A 193 -8.86 -20.41 -0.89
C ASP A 193 -7.40 -20.08 -1.22
N GLU A 194 -7.15 -19.05 -2.03
CA GLU A 194 -5.78 -18.60 -2.34
C GLU A 194 -5.04 -18.05 -1.11
N ILE A 195 -5.70 -17.27 -0.24
CA ILE A 195 -5.09 -16.85 1.05
C ILE A 195 -4.68 -18.08 1.86
N ASN A 196 -5.57 -19.07 1.96
CA ASN A 196 -5.34 -20.26 2.76
C ASN A 196 -4.21 -21.11 2.20
N GLN A 197 -4.20 -21.35 0.89
CA GLN A 197 -3.18 -22.15 0.20
C GLN A 197 -1.80 -21.47 0.26
N CYS A 198 -1.70 -20.22 -0.19
CA CYS A 198 -0.42 -19.50 -0.20
C CYS A 198 0.13 -19.32 1.23
N SER A 199 -0.73 -19.06 2.22
CA SER A 199 -0.27 -18.95 3.61
C SER A 199 0.28 -20.27 4.15
N ASP A 200 -0.26 -21.42 3.74
CA ASP A 200 0.20 -22.71 4.24
C ASP A 200 1.54 -23.09 3.60
N VAL A 201 1.68 -22.89 2.29
CA VAL A 201 2.94 -23.14 1.56
C VAL A 201 4.10 -22.31 2.12
N LEU A 202 3.90 -21.00 2.30
CA LEU A 202 4.94 -20.10 2.81
C LEU A 202 5.33 -20.38 4.28
N LYS A 203 4.46 -21.05 5.05
CA LYS A 203 4.74 -21.42 6.45
C LYS A 203 5.41 -22.78 6.55
N ASP A 204 4.93 -23.76 5.80
CA ASP A 204 5.38 -25.14 5.89
C ASP A 204 6.73 -25.37 5.21
N LYS A 205 7.22 -24.43 4.37
CA LYS A 205 8.46 -24.57 3.57
C LYS A 205 8.59 -25.97 2.94
N LYS A 206 7.48 -26.56 2.53
CA LYS A 206 7.52 -27.87 1.88
C LYS A 206 8.20 -27.65 0.54
N GLU A 207 9.37 -28.25 0.35
CA GLU A 207 10.17 -28.27 -0.89
C GLU A 207 9.46 -28.90 -2.10
N ASN A 208 8.13 -29.03 -2.07
CA ASN A 208 7.37 -29.70 -3.08
C ASN A 208 6.45 -28.70 -3.76
N GLU A 209 6.91 -28.15 -4.89
CA GLU A 209 6.24 -28.10 -6.19
C GLU A 209 6.99 -27.14 -7.12
N MET A 210 6.72 -27.17 -8.43
CA MET A 210 7.47 -26.46 -9.46
C MET A 210 7.52 -24.92 -9.33
N GLU A 211 6.87 -24.32 -8.32
CA GLU A 211 6.73 -22.88 -8.12
C GLU A 211 7.68 -22.38 -7.01
N THR A 212 8.26 -21.19 -7.21
CA THR A 212 9.21 -20.59 -6.25
C THR A 212 8.47 -19.87 -5.13
N ASP A 213 9.11 -19.70 -3.96
CA ASP A 213 8.58 -18.86 -2.87
C ASP A 213 8.13 -17.48 -3.39
N ASP A 214 8.93 -16.84 -4.25
CA ASP A 214 8.60 -15.55 -4.90
C ASP A 214 7.27 -15.57 -5.69
N ALA A 215 6.93 -16.70 -6.32
CA ALA A 215 5.67 -16.84 -7.05
C ALA A 215 4.47 -16.91 -6.10
N HIS A 216 4.62 -17.62 -4.97
CA HIS A 216 3.60 -17.66 -3.91
C HIS A 216 3.47 -16.31 -3.20
N GLU A 217 4.57 -15.60 -2.94
CA GLU A 217 4.53 -14.25 -2.37
C GLU A 217 3.81 -13.26 -3.30
N ARG A 218 4.12 -13.29 -4.59
CA ARG A 218 3.42 -12.49 -5.61
C ARG A 218 1.93 -12.82 -5.65
N ARG A 219 1.57 -14.10 -5.69
CA ARG A 219 0.16 -14.54 -5.74
C ARG A 219 -0.61 -14.08 -4.51
N LEU A 220 -0.04 -14.24 -3.32
CA LEU A 220 -0.65 -13.78 -2.08
C LEU A 220 -0.82 -12.24 -2.07
N ALA A 221 0.16 -11.49 -2.55
CA ALA A 221 0.04 -10.04 -2.72
C ALA A 221 -1.08 -9.66 -3.71
N GLN A 222 -1.19 -10.35 -4.85
CA GLN A 222 -2.27 -10.15 -5.82
C GLN A 222 -3.64 -10.38 -5.20
N VAL A 223 -3.79 -11.43 -4.39
CA VAL A 223 -5.06 -11.78 -3.73
C VAL A 223 -5.47 -10.72 -2.71
N LEU A 224 -4.54 -10.22 -1.91
CA LEU A 224 -4.80 -9.15 -0.93
C LEU A 224 -5.24 -7.84 -1.61
N LEU A 225 -4.57 -7.47 -2.70
CA LEU A 225 -4.95 -6.29 -3.48
C LEU A 225 -6.25 -6.51 -4.26
N ALA A 226 -6.52 -7.73 -4.73
CA ALA A 226 -7.78 -8.08 -5.39
C ALA A 226 -8.97 -8.03 -4.42
N LEU A 227 -8.79 -8.38 -3.14
CA LEU A 227 -9.82 -8.18 -2.10
C LEU A 227 -10.15 -6.71 -1.89
N ALA A 228 -9.13 -5.86 -1.84
CA ALA A 228 -9.29 -4.41 -1.75
C ALA A 228 -10.00 -3.84 -3.01
N LEU A 229 -9.57 -4.27 -4.20
CA LEU A 229 -10.18 -3.87 -5.47
C LEU A 229 -11.65 -4.34 -5.55
N PHE A 230 -11.93 -5.57 -5.12
CA PHE A 230 -13.28 -6.14 -5.09
C PHE A 230 -14.24 -5.26 -4.29
N LEU A 231 -13.85 -4.81 -3.09
CA LEU A 231 -14.67 -3.93 -2.26
C LEU A 231 -14.99 -2.58 -2.91
N ASN A 232 -14.04 -2.04 -3.69
CA ASN A 232 -14.20 -0.77 -4.38
C ASN A 232 -15.25 -0.81 -5.50
N TYR A 233 -15.67 -1.99 -5.96
CA TYR A 233 -16.78 -2.14 -6.91
C TYR A 233 -18.18 -2.08 -6.27
N PHE A 234 -18.28 -2.08 -4.94
CA PHE A 234 -19.56 -2.03 -4.23
C PHE A 234 -19.80 -0.64 -3.65
N GLU A 235 -21.01 -0.15 -3.86
CA GLU A 235 -21.55 1.01 -3.14
C GLU A 235 -21.68 0.70 -1.64
N ALA A 236 -21.56 1.73 -0.80
CA ALA A 236 -21.58 1.60 0.66
C ALA A 236 -22.78 0.76 1.18
N ASN A 237 -23.98 0.99 0.63
CA ASN A 237 -25.20 0.31 1.06
C ASN A 237 -25.18 -1.21 0.81
N LYS A 238 -24.49 -1.66 -0.24
CA LYS A 238 -24.41 -3.08 -0.65
C LYS A 238 -23.27 -3.84 0.03
N ARG A 239 -22.31 -3.14 0.65
CA ARG A 239 -21.17 -3.79 1.33
C ARG A 239 -21.57 -4.61 2.55
N SER A 240 -22.71 -4.29 3.16
CA SER A 240 -23.29 -5.07 4.25
C SER A 240 -23.56 -6.53 3.86
N GLU A 241 -23.92 -6.80 2.60
CA GLU A 241 -24.13 -8.16 2.05
C GLU A 241 -22.85 -9.01 2.05
N LEU A 242 -21.67 -8.39 2.05
CA LEU A 242 -20.38 -9.07 1.99
C LEU A 242 -19.87 -9.52 3.37
N THR A 243 -20.53 -9.09 4.45
CA THR A 243 -20.10 -9.30 5.83
C THR A 243 -19.77 -10.76 6.15
N SER A 244 -20.64 -11.71 5.79
CA SER A 244 -20.45 -13.13 6.08
C SER A 244 -19.20 -13.72 5.41
N HIS A 245 -18.90 -13.28 4.19
CA HIS A 245 -17.73 -13.72 3.45
C HIS A 245 -16.44 -13.24 4.12
N PHE A 246 -16.38 -11.97 4.53
CA PHE A 246 -15.22 -11.43 5.24
C PHE A 246 -15.02 -12.04 6.63
N LYS A 247 -16.09 -12.31 7.38
CA LYS A 247 -15.99 -13.03 8.65
C LYS A 247 -15.32 -14.39 8.49
N THR A 248 -15.67 -15.14 7.44
CA THR A 248 -15.03 -16.43 7.11
C THR A 248 -13.51 -16.29 6.95
N ILE A 249 -13.06 -15.26 6.23
CA ILE A 249 -11.63 -14.98 6.05
C ILE A 249 -10.96 -14.66 7.40
N PHE A 250 -11.57 -13.81 8.22
CA PHE A 250 -10.98 -13.34 9.47
C PHE A 250 -11.00 -14.37 10.60
N ASP A 251 -12.03 -15.21 10.65
CA ASP A 251 -12.22 -16.24 11.68
C ASP A 251 -11.27 -17.43 11.48
N SER A 252 -10.84 -17.68 10.25
CA SER A 252 -9.77 -18.65 9.95
C SER A 252 -8.47 -18.38 10.72
N GLY A 253 -8.25 -17.14 11.15
CA GLY A 253 -7.03 -16.71 11.84
C GLY A 253 -5.78 -16.62 10.94
N LYS A 254 -5.82 -17.13 9.70
CA LYS A 254 -4.69 -17.14 8.78
C LYS A 254 -4.37 -15.74 8.26
N PHE A 255 -5.40 -14.96 7.95
CA PHE A 255 -5.28 -13.55 7.50
C PHE A 255 -4.44 -12.71 8.47
N TRP A 256 -4.69 -12.81 9.78
CA TRP A 256 -3.98 -12.03 10.80
C TRP A 256 -2.51 -12.44 10.99
N LYS A 257 -2.07 -13.56 10.40
CA LYS A 257 -0.69 -14.04 10.47
C LYS A 257 0.14 -13.58 9.27
N LEU A 258 -0.47 -12.92 8.27
CA LEU A 258 0.22 -12.51 7.04
C LEU A 258 1.25 -11.40 7.28
N ASP A 259 0.99 -10.50 8.23
CA ASP A 259 1.95 -9.46 8.67
C ASP A 259 3.29 -10.04 9.17
N LYS A 260 3.29 -11.27 9.69
CA LYS A 260 4.49 -11.93 10.22
C LYS A 260 5.37 -12.57 9.13
N ILE A 261 4.88 -12.63 7.90
CA ILE A 261 5.66 -13.15 6.77
C ILE A 261 6.67 -12.05 6.38
N LYS A 262 7.95 -12.39 6.40
CA LYS A 262 9.06 -11.44 6.14
C LYS A 262 9.22 -11.14 4.64
N SER A 263 8.17 -10.57 4.06
CA SER A 263 8.17 -10.09 2.67
C SER A 263 7.52 -8.72 2.63
N VAL A 264 8.30 -7.71 2.24
CA VAL A 264 7.82 -6.32 2.11
C VAL A 264 6.65 -6.25 1.12
N GLN A 265 6.64 -7.10 0.10
CA GLN A 265 5.55 -7.16 -0.89
C GLN A 265 4.24 -7.65 -0.26
N ILE A 266 4.29 -8.74 0.51
CA ILE A 266 3.11 -9.26 1.22
C ILE A 266 2.65 -8.24 2.27
N GLN A 267 3.56 -7.74 3.10
CA GLN A 267 3.23 -6.79 4.17
C GLN A 267 2.61 -5.51 3.60
N SER A 268 3.20 -4.93 2.54
CA SER A 268 2.64 -3.73 1.89
C SER A 268 1.24 -3.99 1.34
N SER A 269 1.02 -5.15 0.72
CA SER A 269 -0.30 -5.53 0.19
C SER A 269 -1.31 -5.80 1.32
N PHE A 270 -0.85 -6.35 2.43
CA PHE A 270 -1.65 -6.59 3.62
C PHE A 270 -2.11 -5.28 4.27
N TYR A 271 -1.22 -4.32 4.53
CA TYR A 271 -1.63 -3.04 5.12
C TYR A 271 -2.49 -2.20 4.17
N ARG A 272 -2.27 -2.27 2.85
CA ARG A 272 -3.20 -1.67 1.86
C ARG A 272 -4.58 -2.30 1.92
N CYS A 273 -4.65 -3.63 1.96
CA CYS A 273 -5.90 -4.36 2.11
C CYS A 273 -6.59 -3.98 3.44
N LEU A 274 -5.83 -3.94 4.54
CA LEU A 274 -6.33 -3.57 5.85
C LEU A 274 -6.89 -2.14 5.89
N TYR A 275 -6.20 -1.18 5.27
CA TYR A 275 -6.69 0.20 5.13
C TYR A 275 -8.06 0.25 4.44
N GLU A 276 -8.18 -0.41 3.28
CA GLU A 276 -9.44 -0.47 2.52
C GLU A 276 -10.54 -1.18 3.30
N LEU A 277 -10.21 -2.22 4.07
CA LEU A 277 -11.18 -2.91 4.92
C LEU A 277 -11.71 -1.99 6.02
N ILE A 278 -10.83 -1.25 6.72
CA ILE A 278 -11.23 -0.29 7.77
C ILE A 278 -12.08 0.83 7.16
N ASN A 279 -11.68 1.36 6.00
CA ASN A 279 -12.36 2.46 5.33
C ASN A 279 -13.73 2.07 4.76
N LEU A 280 -13.82 0.90 4.11
CA LEU A 280 -14.98 0.52 3.31
C LEU A 280 -16.00 -0.34 4.06
N ILE A 281 -15.58 -1.12 5.07
CA ILE A 281 -16.45 -2.00 5.88
C ILE A 281 -16.18 -1.90 7.39
N PRO A 282 -16.21 -0.68 7.97
CA PRO A 282 -15.87 -0.47 9.38
C PRO A 282 -16.74 -1.27 10.35
N ASP A 283 -18.00 -1.55 10.01
CA ASP A 283 -18.93 -2.30 10.86
C ASP A 283 -18.49 -3.74 11.09
N VAL A 284 -17.95 -4.39 10.06
CA VAL A 284 -17.42 -5.76 10.16
C VAL A 284 -16.11 -5.74 10.93
N ILE A 285 -15.25 -4.77 10.62
CA ILE A 285 -13.91 -4.65 11.19
C ILE A 285 -13.95 -4.32 12.69
N ARG A 286 -15.00 -3.65 13.17
CA ARG A 286 -15.20 -3.34 14.59
C ARG A 286 -15.16 -4.58 15.49
N GLU A 287 -15.62 -5.74 15.01
CA GLU A 287 -15.54 -7.01 15.76
C GLU A 287 -14.10 -7.51 15.94
N TYR A 288 -13.18 -7.12 15.05
CA TYR A 288 -11.79 -7.55 15.03
C TYR A 288 -10.81 -6.47 15.50
N LYS A 289 -11.30 -5.33 16.01
CA LYS A 289 -10.47 -4.19 16.47
C LYS A 289 -9.41 -4.59 17.50
N THR A 290 -9.71 -5.57 18.38
CA THR A 290 -8.76 -6.08 19.38
C THR A 290 -7.54 -6.77 18.77
N LYS A 291 -7.63 -7.24 17.52
CA LYS A 291 -6.50 -7.77 16.75
C LYS A 291 -5.81 -6.68 15.93
N ILE A 292 -6.59 -5.80 15.31
CA ILE A 292 -6.11 -4.77 14.37
C ILE A 292 -5.32 -3.67 15.09
N ILE A 293 -5.86 -3.12 16.17
CA ILE A 293 -5.25 -1.98 16.85
C ILE A 293 -3.84 -2.34 17.36
N PRO A 294 -3.61 -3.44 18.11
CA PRO A 294 -2.25 -3.82 18.49
C PRO A 294 -1.33 -4.10 17.29
N LEU A 295 -1.86 -4.71 16.23
CA LEU A 295 -1.10 -5.03 15.02
C LEU A 295 -0.52 -3.76 14.38
N VAL A 296 -1.35 -2.73 14.17
CA VAL A 296 -0.94 -1.47 13.55
C VAL A 296 -0.12 -0.61 14.51
N PHE A 297 -0.61 -0.40 15.74
CA PHE A 297 -0.01 0.55 16.68
C PHE A 297 1.37 0.09 17.16
N TYR A 298 1.62 -1.22 17.23
CA TYR A 298 2.94 -1.72 17.61
C TYR A 298 3.91 -1.81 16.42
N ALA A 299 3.47 -1.53 15.19
CA ALA A 299 4.31 -1.54 13.99
C ALA A 299 4.81 -0.13 13.57
N ILE A 300 4.47 0.94 14.32
CA ILE A 300 4.78 2.33 13.94
C ILE A 300 6.28 2.65 13.78
N ASN A 301 7.15 1.83 14.34
CA ASN A 301 8.61 1.98 14.23
C ASN A 301 9.20 1.26 13.01
N GLU A 302 8.37 0.92 12.02
CA GLU A 302 8.79 0.33 10.75
C GLU A 302 9.76 1.24 10.00
N THR A 303 10.84 0.64 9.51
CA THR A 303 11.93 1.33 8.81
C THR A 303 11.83 1.24 7.30
N GLU A 304 11.13 0.22 6.77
CA GLU A 304 10.99 0.00 5.33
C GLU A 304 10.16 1.09 4.64
N PRO A 305 10.71 1.85 3.66
CA PRO A 305 10.04 3.02 3.10
C PRO A 305 8.74 2.76 2.36
N LYS A 306 8.55 1.56 1.84
CA LYS A 306 7.29 1.16 1.16
C LYS A 306 6.18 0.82 2.16
N LEU A 307 6.56 0.40 3.37
CA LEU A 307 5.65 -0.13 4.38
C LEU A 307 5.28 0.92 5.44
N CYS A 308 6.26 1.74 5.84
CA CYS A 308 6.09 2.77 6.86
C CYS A 308 4.88 3.69 6.59
N PRO A 309 4.71 4.31 5.40
CA PRO A 309 3.55 5.18 5.14
C PRO A 309 2.21 4.44 5.30
N LEU A 310 2.14 3.18 4.84
CA LEU A 310 0.91 2.38 4.89
C LEU A 310 0.48 2.06 6.33
N ILE A 311 1.45 1.80 7.21
CA ILE A 311 1.18 1.56 8.64
C ILE A 311 0.66 2.84 9.29
N TRP A 312 1.28 3.98 8.99
CA TRP A 312 0.87 5.27 9.54
C TRP A 312 -0.51 5.71 9.02
N ASP A 313 -0.81 5.48 7.74
CA ASP A 313 -2.15 5.70 7.19
C ASP A 313 -3.20 4.82 7.90
N CYS A 314 -2.89 3.54 8.14
CA CYS A 314 -3.75 2.65 8.94
C CYS A 314 -3.91 3.15 10.38
N LEU A 315 -2.85 3.68 11.00
CA LEU A 315 -2.88 4.20 12.37
C LEU A 315 -3.87 5.35 12.48
N ILE A 316 -3.76 6.35 11.60
CA ILE A 316 -4.66 7.52 11.60
C ILE A 316 -6.09 7.09 11.29
N LEU A 317 -6.30 6.23 10.28
CA LEU A 317 -7.62 5.73 9.95
C LEU A 317 -8.26 4.98 11.12
N CYS A 318 -7.49 4.18 11.88
CA CYS A 318 -7.99 3.54 13.10
C CYS A 318 -8.43 4.57 14.15
N LEU A 319 -7.64 5.62 14.38
CA LEU A 319 -7.96 6.70 15.33
C LEU A 319 -9.17 7.55 14.91
N ASP A 320 -9.51 7.57 13.61
CA ASP A 320 -10.72 8.22 13.10
C ASP A 320 -11.94 7.30 13.10
N THR A 321 -11.74 5.99 13.03
CA THR A 321 -12.83 5.00 12.93
C THR A 321 -13.27 4.45 14.29
N PHE A 322 -12.36 4.33 15.27
CA PHE A 322 -12.64 3.70 16.57
C PHE A 322 -12.26 4.61 17.74
N ASP A 323 -13.24 4.92 18.58
CA ASP A 323 -13.06 5.82 19.73
C ASP A 323 -12.23 5.21 20.87
N ASP A 324 -12.20 3.88 20.99
CA ASP A 324 -11.61 3.17 22.13
C ASP A 324 -10.22 2.56 21.85
N CYS A 325 -9.55 2.95 20.75
CA CYS A 325 -8.24 2.43 20.34
C CYS A 325 -7.23 2.33 21.50
N TRP A 326 -7.08 3.41 22.27
CA TRP A 326 -6.08 3.51 23.33
C TRP A 326 -6.32 2.58 24.52
N SER A 327 -7.56 2.15 24.74
CA SER A 327 -7.91 1.18 25.79
C SER A 327 -7.50 -0.25 25.44
N LEU A 328 -7.27 -0.53 24.14
CA LEU A 328 -6.97 -1.86 23.62
C LEU A 328 -5.46 -2.17 23.60
N ILE A 329 -4.62 -1.19 23.93
CA ILE A 329 -3.16 -1.31 23.88
C ILE A 329 -2.50 -0.84 25.16
N ASN A 330 -1.33 -1.41 25.46
CA ASN A 330 -0.46 -0.87 26.48
C ASN A 330 0.37 0.27 25.88
N TYR A 331 -0.25 1.45 25.77
CA TYR A 331 0.40 2.59 25.12
C TYR A 331 1.69 3.02 25.85
N GLN A 332 1.72 2.95 27.19
CA GLN A 332 2.89 3.36 27.98
C GLN A 332 4.13 2.50 27.72
N LYS A 333 3.98 1.18 27.66
CA LYS A 333 5.11 0.25 27.54
C LYS A 333 5.41 -0.17 26.11
N ALA A 334 4.42 -0.17 25.22
CA ALA A 334 4.56 -0.73 23.88
C ALA A 334 4.50 0.31 22.77
N PHE A 335 3.68 1.36 22.89
CA PHE A 335 3.51 2.38 21.85
C PHE A 335 4.48 3.56 22.01
N LEU A 336 4.46 4.22 23.16
CA LEU A 336 5.25 5.44 23.42
C LEU A 336 6.77 5.24 23.22
N PRO A 337 7.40 4.17 23.75
CA PRO A 337 8.84 3.97 23.54
C PRO A 337 9.20 3.80 22.07
N LYS A 338 8.32 3.16 21.28
CA LYS A 338 8.51 2.98 19.83
C LYS A 338 8.36 4.29 19.09
N LEU A 339 7.35 5.10 19.44
CA LEU A 339 7.16 6.44 18.87
C LEU A 339 8.39 7.32 19.12
N TYR A 340 8.86 7.40 20.37
CA TYR A 340 10.02 8.20 20.73
C TYR A 340 11.28 7.75 20.00
N ALA A 341 11.55 6.44 19.97
CA ALA A 341 12.69 5.90 19.23
C ALA A 341 12.61 6.20 17.74
N PHE A 342 11.42 6.07 17.13
CA PHE A 342 11.19 6.35 15.72
C PHE A 342 11.45 7.83 15.39
N LEU A 343 10.94 8.76 16.20
CA LEU A 343 11.16 10.20 16.03
C LEU A 343 12.63 10.58 16.26
N LYS A 344 13.26 10.04 17.30
CA LYS A 344 14.68 10.25 17.63
C LYS A 344 15.63 9.82 16.52
N ASN A 345 15.24 8.84 15.72
CA ASN A 345 16.00 8.38 14.56
C ASN A 345 15.56 9.06 13.25
N ALA A 346 14.97 10.26 13.31
CA ALA A 346 14.50 11.01 12.14
C ALA A 346 13.52 10.24 11.25
N CYS A 347 12.60 9.48 11.87
CA CYS A 347 11.67 8.59 11.19
C CYS A 347 12.36 7.55 10.29
N HIS A 348 13.63 7.24 10.55
CA HIS A 348 14.48 6.37 9.72
C HIS A 348 14.52 6.78 8.22
N GLY A 349 14.36 8.07 7.93
CA GLY A 349 14.30 8.60 6.56
C GLY A 349 12.90 8.61 5.93
N ASN A 350 11.87 8.12 6.61
CA ASN A 350 10.48 8.04 6.13
C ASN A 350 9.66 9.31 6.39
N VAL A 351 10.31 10.47 6.49
CA VAL A 351 9.68 11.74 6.86
C VAL A 351 8.45 12.06 6.01
N PHE A 352 8.55 11.93 4.69
CA PHE A 352 7.44 12.24 3.78
C PHE A 352 6.24 11.32 3.91
N GLY A 353 6.43 10.10 4.42
CA GLY A 353 5.34 9.17 4.69
C GLY A 353 4.63 9.41 6.02
N VAL A 354 5.22 10.20 6.92
CA VAL A 354 4.74 10.31 8.32
C VAL A 354 4.43 11.73 8.74
N LYS A 355 5.05 12.75 8.13
CA LYS A 355 4.94 14.15 8.57
C LYS A 355 3.49 14.63 8.72
N ASP A 356 2.60 14.20 7.82
CA ASP A 356 1.20 14.64 7.77
C ASP A 356 0.33 13.84 8.78
N CYS A 357 0.86 12.76 9.36
CA CYS A 357 0.21 11.95 10.40
C CYS A 357 0.53 12.43 11.83
N LEU A 358 1.63 13.17 12.04
CA LEU A 358 2.09 13.54 13.39
C LEU A 358 1.11 14.46 14.12
N LEU A 359 0.57 15.48 13.44
CA LEU A 359 -0.42 16.37 14.03
C LEU A 359 -1.75 15.62 14.33
N PRO A 360 -2.37 14.89 13.38
CA PRO A 360 -3.55 14.07 13.64
C PRO A 360 -3.37 13.10 14.81
N LEU A 361 -2.18 12.49 14.94
CA LEU A 361 -1.85 11.64 16.07
C LEU A 361 -2.00 12.40 17.40
N ILE A 362 -1.33 13.55 17.55
CA ILE A 362 -1.40 14.35 18.79
C ILE A 362 -2.83 14.78 19.11
N MET A 363 -3.60 15.17 18.10
CA MET A 363 -5.01 15.57 18.28
C MET A 363 -5.88 14.45 18.86
N LYS A 364 -5.50 13.19 18.64
CA LYS A 364 -6.26 12.00 19.04
C LYS A 364 -5.67 11.29 20.28
N ILE A 365 -4.62 11.82 20.89
CA ILE A 365 -4.05 11.24 22.12
C ILE A 365 -5.03 11.50 23.29
N PRO A 366 -5.29 10.50 24.16
CA PRO A 366 -6.22 10.68 25.28
C PRO A 366 -5.74 11.76 26.24
N GLN A 367 -6.68 12.53 26.78
CA GLN A 367 -6.39 13.52 27.83
C GLN A 367 -5.67 12.90 29.02
N THR A 368 -5.93 11.64 29.38
CA THR A 368 -5.19 10.95 30.46
C THR A 368 -3.69 10.82 30.21
N VAL A 369 -3.24 10.83 28.95
CA VAL A 369 -1.82 10.81 28.59
C VAL A 369 -1.21 12.21 28.65
N ILE A 370 -2.02 13.23 28.36
CA ILE A 370 -1.61 14.64 28.31
C ILE A 370 -1.66 15.28 29.71
N GLU A 371 -2.69 14.96 30.49
CA GLU A 371 -3.06 15.54 31.78
C GLU A 371 -2.56 14.71 32.97
N ASP A 372 -1.47 13.94 32.83
CA ASP A 372 -0.79 13.41 34.02
C ASP A 372 -0.14 14.61 34.75
N LYS A 373 -0.96 15.22 35.62
CA LYS A 373 -0.94 16.63 36.11
C LYS A 373 0.36 17.11 36.77
N ILE A 374 1.39 16.29 36.83
CA ILE A 374 2.62 16.59 37.56
C ILE A 374 3.82 16.79 36.61
N ASN A 375 3.80 16.40 35.32
CA ASN A 375 5.03 16.49 34.52
C ASN A 375 4.99 16.70 33.01
N TYR A 376 3.84 16.84 32.31
CA TYR A 376 3.82 17.02 30.84
C TYR A 376 4.71 16.01 30.05
N ARG A 377 5.07 14.87 30.67
CA ARG A 377 6.25 14.06 30.30
C ARG A 377 6.12 13.47 28.89
N PHE A 378 4.89 13.21 28.47
CA PHE A 378 4.61 12.78 27.11
C PHE A 378 5.03 13.85 26.10
N ILE A 379 4.55 15.09 26.29
CA ILE A 379 4.81 16.24 25.42
C ILE A 379 6.32 16.53 25.40
N GLU A 380 6.96 16.51 26.57
CA GLU A 380 8.40 16.71 26.69
C GLU A 380 9.21 15.69 25.90
N ASN A 381 8.93 14.40 26.11
CA ASN A 381 9.63 13.31 25.42
C ASN A 381 9.35 13.32 23.91
N PHE A 382 8.12 13.67 23.52
CA PHE A 382 7.73 13.74 22.10
C PHE A 382 8.55 14.81 21.38
N PHE A 383 8.53 16.05 21.88
CA PHE A 383 9.29 17.14 21.27
C PHE A 383 10.79 16.91 21.36
N GLN A 384 11.31 16.47 22.51
CA GLN A 384 12.73 16.13 22.63
C GLN A 384 13.16 15.05 21.63
N SER A 385 12.35 14.01 21.42
CA SER A 385 12.65 12.97 20.43
C SER A 385 12.66 13.53 19.01
N MET A 386 11.70 14.39 18.66
CA MET A 386 11.72 15.07 17.35
C MET A 386 12.96 15.94 17.16
N GLU A 387 13.35 16.70 18.20
CA GLU A 387 14.54 17.57 18.17
C GLU A 387 15.81 16.76 17.96
N GLU A 388 16.00 15.68 18.71
CA GLU A 388 17.13 14.76 18.54
C GLU A 388 17.14 14.15 17.13
N GLY A 389 15.97 13.78 16.60
CA GLY A 389 15.81 13.30 15.24
C GLY A 389 16.24 14.33 14.19
N ILE A 390 15.72 15.55 14.28
CA ILE A 390 16.06 16.63 13.34
C ILE A 390 17.56 16.93 13.37
N LEU A 391 18.17 16.98 14.57
CA LEU A 391 19.60 17.23 14.75
C LEU A 391 20.49 16.06 14.28
N SER A 392 19.95 14.85 14.21
CA SER A 392 20.69 13.69 13.69
C SER A 392 20.88 13.73 12.17
N ILE A 393 20.03 14.47 11.45
CA ILE A 393 20.09 14.56 9.98
C ILE A 393 21.27 15.42 9.55
N LYS A 394 22.20 14.84 8.79
CA LYS A 394 23.38 15.53 8.26
C LYS A 394 23.40 15.52 6.74
N GLY A 395 23.95 16.58 6.15
CA GLY A 395 24.22 16.69 4.71
C GLY A 395 23.12 17.39 3.91
N ARG A 396 23.54 18.24 2.96
CA ARG A 396 22.66 19.12 2.17
C ARG A 396 21.53 18.42 1.42
N GLN A 397 21.72 17.17 0.99
CA GLN A 397 20.71 16.41 0.25
C GLN A 397 19.50 15.99 1.12
N GLN A 398 19.65 16.01 2.44
CA GLN A 398 18.61 15.63 3.39
C GLN A 398 17.86 16.84 3.98
N MET A 399 18.12 18.06 3.49
CA MET A 399 17.51 19.30 4.02
C MET A 399 15.99 19.36 3.81
N ASN A 400 15.47 18.66 2.80
CA ASN A 400 14.03 18.53 2.59
C ASN A 400 13.35 17.73 3.72
N ASN A 401 14.04 16.74 4.27
CA ASN A 401 13.58 15.97 5.43
C ASN A 401 13.60 16.84 6.70
N VAL A 402 14.67 17.61 6.91
CA VAL A 402 14.77 18.60 8.01
C VAL A 402 13.63 19.62 7.93
N SER A 403 13.39 20.21 6.76
CA SER A 403 12.32 21.20 6.56
C SER A 403 10.93 20.62 6.83
N SER A 404 10.67 19.40 6.35
CA SER A 404 9.38 18.75 6.53
C SER A 404 9.13 18.34 7.99
N LEU A 405 10.14 17.81 8.68
CA LEU A 405 10.03 17.49 10.12
C LEU A 405 9.87 18.74 10.97
N LEU A 406 10.60 19.81 10.66
CA LEU A 406 10.46 21.09 11.38
C LEU A 406 9.08 21.69 11.19
N LYS A 407 8.51 21.61 9.98
CA LYS A 407 7.13 22.03 9.76
C LYS A 407 6.16 21.23 10.64
N ALA A 408 6.25 19.90 10.62
CA ALA A 408 5.41 19.04 11.46
C ALA A 408 5.61 19.32 12.96
N TYR A 409 6.84 19.58 13.40
CA TYR A 409 7.16 20.02 14.76
C TYR A 409 6.42 21.32 15.11
N MET A 410 6.45 22.33 14.24
CA MET A 410 5.77 23.61 14.46
C MET A 410 4.24 23.44 14.50
N ASP A 411 3.68 22.65 13.61
CA ASP A 411 2.24 22.36 13.58
C ASP A 411 1.77 21.70 14.89
N CYS A 412 2.55 20.71 15.36
CA CYS A 412 2.33 20.04 16.64
C CYS A 412 2.48 21.00 17.83
N LEU A 413 3.51 21.86 17.81
CA LEU A 413 3.79 22.86 18.84
C LEU A 413 2.65 23.86 18.98
N LEU A 414 2.16 24.39 17.86
CA LEU A 414 1.03 25.32 17.81
C LEU A 414 -0.25 24.69 18.40
N TYR A 415 -0.52 23.43 18.06
CA TYR A 415 -1.66 22.71 18.61
C TYR A 415 -1.57 22.57 20.14
N VAL A 416 -0.43 22.12 20.66
CA VAL A 416 -0.20 21.95 22.11
C VAL A 416 -0.31 23.28 22.85
N LEU A 417 0.30 24.35 22.33
CA LEU A 417 0.21 25.69 22.92
C LEU A 417 -1.24 26.17 23.03
N LYS A 418 -2.03 25.96 21.98
CA LYS A 418 -3.42 26.41 21.92
C LYS A 418 -4.34 25.64 22.88
N HIS A 419 -4.11 24.34 23.06
CA HIS A 419 -5.09 23.45 23.70
C HIS A 419 -4.66 22.89 25.06
N HIS A 420 -3.37 22.84 25.37
CA HIS A 420 -2.86 22.07 26.52
C HIS A 420 -1.92 22.84 27.45
N THR A 421 -1.48 24.04 27.10
CA THR A 421 -0.53 24.82 27.91
C THR A 421 -1.18 26.10 28.44
N THR A 422 -1.15 26.29 29.76
CA THR A 422 -1.59 27.54 30.43
C THR A 422 -0.48 28.58 30.51
N ASN A 423 0.76 28.17 30.85
CA ASN A 423 1.94 29.03 30.84
C ASN A 423 2.75 28.81 29.55
N GLN A 424 2.27 29.46 28.49
CA GLN A 424 2.75 29.20 27.14
C GLN A 424 4.16 29.78 26.87
N LEU A 425 4.57 30.81 27.64
CA LEU A 425 5.88 31.46 27.48
C LEU A 425 7.03 30.56 27.94
N ASP A 426 6.91 29.96 29.12
CA ASP A 426 7.95 29.07 29.65
C ASP A 426 8.11 27.83 28.78
N PHE A 427 7.00 27.28 28.28
CA PHE A 427 7.02 26.15 27.35
C PHE A 427 7.69 26.49 26.01
N LEU A 428 7.40 27.68 25.46
CA LEU A 428 8.11 28.19 24.27
C LEU A 428 9.60 28.40 24.56
N ASN A 429 9.95 28.95 25.72
CA ASN A 429 11.33 29.19 26.10
C ASN A 429 12.12 27.89 26.24
N GLU A 430 11.53 26.86 26.84
CA GLU A 430 12.17 25.57 27.04
C GLU A 430 12.36 24.76 25.75
N ARG A 431 11.46 24.93 24.76
CA ARG A 431 11.45 24.10 23.54
C ARG A 431 12.00 24.82 22.32
N LEU A 432 11.63 26.08 22.14
CA LEU A 432 12.01 26.85 20.95
C LEU A 432 13.41 27.45 21.06
N LEU A 433 13.78 28.02 22.23
CA LEU A 433 15.10 28.68 22.38
C LEU A 433 16.28 27.73 22.20
N PRO A 434 16.28 26.48 22.74
CA PRO A 434 17.41 25.57 22.52
C PRO A 434 17.58 25.19 21.04
N MET A 435 16.47 25.03 20.32
CA MET A 435 16.49 24.74 18.89
C MET A 435 17.02 25.92 18.07
N ILE A 436 16.63 27.15 18.42
CA ILE A 436 17.15 28.36 17.81
C ILE A 436 18.66 28.50 18.09
N ARG A 437 19.09 28.37 19.36
CA ARG A 437 20.52 28.41 19.76
C ARG A 437 21.35 27.45 18.91
N ARG A 438 20.93 26.18 18.85
CA ARG A 438 21.64 25.14 18.07
C ARG A 438 21.66 25.41 16.58
N SER A 439 20.60 25.99 16.01
CA SER A 439 20.57 26.37 14.59
C SER A 439 21.56 27.48 14.24
N LEU A 440 21.89 28.34 15.20
CA LEU A 440 22.86 29.42 15.06
C LEU A 440 24.30 28.92 15.22
N ASP A 441 24.50 27.88 16.04
CA ASP A 441 25.79 27.22 16.26
C ASP A 441 26.19 26.28 15.11
N ASP A 442 25.24 25.91 14.24
CA ASP A 442 25.52 25.05 13.09
C ASP A 442 26.36 25.77 12.02
N LYS A 443 27.53 25.17 11.73
CA LYS A 443 28.54 25.67 10.79
C LYS A 443 28.15 25.48 9.33
N ASP A 444 27.21 24.59 9.01
CA ASP A 444 26.91 24.19 7.62
C ASP A 444 25.92 25.11 6.86
N CYS A 445 25.48 26.23 7.46
CA CYS A 445 24.66 27.36 6.92
C CYS A 445 23.31 27.02 6.26
N SER A 446 23.14 25.80 5.75
CA SER A 446 21.99 25.31 5.00
C SER A 446 20.82 24.96 5.93
N VAL A 447 21.14 24.32 7.05
CA VAL A 447 20.21 23.98 8.14
C VAL A 447 19.60 25.25 8.76
N ARG A 448 20.44 26.25 9.02
CA ARG A 448 20.07 27.57 9.58
C ARG A 448 18.97 28.28 8.80
N ASN A 449 19.02 28.27 7.46
CA ASN A 449 17.98 28.86 6.62
C ASN A 449 16.63 28.12 6.73
N VAL A 450 16.65 26.80 6.94
CA VAL A 450 15.45 26.01 7.14
C VAL A 450 14.81 26.34 8.48
N TYR A 451 15.59 26.42 9.55
CA TYR A 451 15.12 26.85 10.87
C TYR A 451 14.52 28.26 10.84
N ALA A 452 15.19 29.22 10.22
CA ALA A 452 14.70 30.60 10.10
C ALA A 452 13.33 30.65 9.42
N ARG A 453 13.12 29.92 8.32
CA ARG A 453 11.83 29.86 7.61
C ARG A 453 10.71 29.25 8.46
N GLN A 454 11.01 28.22 9.25
CA GLN A 454 10.01 27.58 10.10
C GLN A 454 9.70 28.43 11.33
N TYR A 455 10.67 29.18 11.84
CA TYR A 455 10.44 30.19 12.86
C TYR A 455 9.57 31.34 12.35
N VAL A 456 9.82 31.81 11.13
CA VAL A 456 8.95 32.77 10.45
C VAL A 456 7.51 32.24 10.38
N TYR A 457 7.35 30.98 10.00
CA TYR A 457 6.06 30.31 9.93
C TYR A 457 5.36 30.23 11.29
N LEU A 458 6.10 29.89 12.35
CA LEU A 458 5.57 29.87 13.72
C LEU A 458 5.10 31.27 14.14
N LEU A 459 5.93 32.30 13.95
CA LEU A 459 5.60 33.68 14.33
C LEU A 459 4.37 34.21 13.57
N SER A 460 4.30 34.00 12.26
CA SER A 460 3.14 34.43 11.46
C SER A 460 1.87 33.66 11.81
N SER A 461 1.99 32.39 12.20
CA SER A 461 0.85 31.59 12.67
C SER A 461 0.38 32.04 14.06
N ILE A 462 1.30 32.44 14.94
CA ILE A 462 0.99 32.99 16.27
C ILE A 462 0.29 34.35 16.17
N GLN A 463 0.59 35.18 15.16
CA GLN A 463 -0.12 36.46 14.93
C GLN A 463 -1.63 36.33 14.72
N SER A 464 -2.10 35.15 14.33
CA SER A 464 -3.52 34.87 14.14
C SER A 464 -4.29 34.73 15.47
N PHE A 465 -3.57 34.69 16.60
CA PHE A 465 -4.14 34.70 17.94
C PHE A 465 -3.84 36.02 18.65
N ARG A 466 -4.90 36.75 19.04
CA ARG A 466 -4.86 37.93 19.93
C ARG A 466 -4.21 37.67 21.31
N LEU A 467 -3.77 36.45 21.61
CA LEU A 467 -3.26 36.02 22.92
C LEU A 467 -1.82 36.47 23.24
N TYR A 468 -1.05 36.97 22.26
CA TYR A 468 0.40 37.20 22.42
C TYR A 468 0.89 38.65 22.28
N SER A 469 0.00 39.66 22.14
CA SER A 469 0.46 41.06 22.02
C SER A 469 1.39 41.48 23.16
N ASP A 470 1.18 40.94 24.35
CA ASP A 470 1.91 41.33 25.57
C ASP A 470 3.24 40.57 25.74
N HIS A 471 3.39 39.42 25.06
CA HIS A 471 4.51 38.49 25.26
C HIS A 471 5.50 38.46 24.06
N LEU A 472 5.11 39.05 22.93
CA LEU A 472 5.95 39.21 21.73
C LEU A 472 7.25 39.97 22.04
N ASN A 473 7.18 40.98 22.91
CA ASN A 473 8.32 41.79 23.32
C ASN A 473 9.38 40.96 24.08
N SER A 474 8.97 40.02 24.93
CA SER A 474 9.91 39.17 25.68
C SER A 474 10.59 38.14 24.77
N VAL A 475 9.87 37.55 23.81
CA VAL A 475 10.47 36.65 22.79
C VAL A 475 11.46 37.43 21.91
N LEU A 476 11.14 38.69 21.58
CA LEU A 476 12.02 39.60 20.86
C LEU A 476 13.29 39.96 21.65
N GLU A 477 13.17 40.23 22.95
CA GLU A 477 14.33 40.48 23.83
C GLU A 477 15.21 39.24 23.95
N LEU A 478 14.61 38.07 24.13
CA LEU A 478 15.35 36.81 24.16
C LEU A 478 16.12 36.54 22.87
N PHE A 479 15.52 36.85 21.71
CA PHE A 479 16.21 36.73 20.42
C PHE A 479 17.38 37.72 20.31
N ARG A 480 17.21 38.96 20.79
CA ARG A 480 18.29 39.95 20.86
C ARG A 480 19.44 39.49 21.76
N ASP A 481 19.14 38.93 22.93
CA ASP A 481 20.15 38.43 23.88
C ASP A 481 20.95 37.25 23.32
N LEU A 482 20.26 36.34 22.64
CA LEU A 482 20.84 35.19 21.95
C LEU A 482 21.83 35.62 20.85
N VAL A 483 21.44 36.65 20.08
CA VAL A 483 22.29 37.27 19.07
C VAL A 483 23.52 37.93 19.72
N ASN A 484 23.33 38.67 20.81
CA ASN A 484 24.41 39.34 21.54
C ASN A 484 25.42 38.35 22.16
N GLN A 485 24.99 37.13 22.50
CA GLN A 485 25.89 36.07 23.00
C GLN A 485 26.73 35.46 21.85
N SER A 486 26.17 35.34 20.65
CA SER A 486 26.82 34.72 19.47
C SER A 486 27.80 35.64 18.71
N SER A 487 27.72 36.95 18.91
CA SER A 487 28.59 37.96 18.27
C SER A 487 29.99 38.08 18.87
N THR A 488 30.35 37.19 19.81
CA THR A 488 31.69 37.13 20.43
C THR A 488 32.68 36.21 19.70
N SER A 489 32.24 35.40 18.73
CA SER A 489 33.12 34.55 17.89
C SER A 489 33.43 35.23 16.55
N SER A 490 34.70 35.53 16.29
CA SER A 490 35.18 36.49 15.30
C SER A 490 35.04 36.13 13.80
N GLU A 491 34.42 35.01 13.43
CA GLU A 491 34.33 34.56 12.02
C GLU A 491 32.89 34.48 11.45
N SER A 492 31.84 34.70 12.24
CA SER A 492 30.42 34.49 11.88
C SER A 492 29.64 35.75 11.46
N ASN A 493 30.33 36.85 11.16
CA ASN A 493 29.74 38.21 11.13
C ASN A 493 28.76 38.51 9.97
N ASP A 494 28.98 38.04 8.74
CA ASP A 494 28.09 38.41 7.62
C ASP A 494 26.79 37.60 7.58
N LEU A 495 26.83 36.35 8.03
CA LEU A 495 25.69 35.45 8.04
C LEU A 495 24.75 35.73 9.22
N LEU A 496 25.30 36.04 10.41
CA LEU A 496 24.51 36.51 11.55
C LEU A 496 23.83 37.85 11.25
N LYS A 497 24.52 38.74 10.53
CA LYS A 497 23.95 40.02 10.07
C LYS A 497 22.83 39.82 9.04
N TYR A 498 22.96 38.86 8.12
CA TYR A 498 21.88 38.50 7.20
C TYR A 498 20.68 37.90 7.93
N ILE A 499 20.88 37.00 8.90
CA ILE A 499 19.78 36.47 9.74
C ILE A 499 19.12 37.60 10.53
N PHE A 500 19.92 38.52 11.09
CA PHE A 500 19.42 39.70 11.80
C PHE A 500 18.57 40.59 10.89
N GLU A 501 19.03 40.88 9.68
CA GLU A 501 18.25 41.63 8.69
C GLU A 501 16.97 40.89 8.30
N GLN A 502 17.01 39.59 8.00
CA GLN A 502 15.82 38.84 7.61
C GLN A 502 14.81 38.67 8.76
N SER A 503 15.31 38.46 9.99
CA SER A 503 14.47 38.35 11.18
C SER A 503 13.86 39.71 11.53
N SER A 504 14.63 40.80 11.47
CA SER A 504 14.15 42.17 11.72
C SER A 504 13.14 42.63 10.67
N ILE A 505 13.40 42.37 9.38
CA ILE A 505 12.46 42.66 8.28
C ILE A 505 11.16 41.89 8.49
N LEU A 506 11.26 40.61 8.89
CA LEU A 506 10.08 39.82 9.19
C LEU A 506 9.30 40.41 10.38
N PHE A 507 9.98 40.76 11.47
CA PHE A 507 9.35 41.36 12.64
C PHE A 507 8.67 42.71 12.35
N GLU A 508 9.29 43.56 11.52
CA GLU A 508 8.68 44.83 11.07
C GLU A 508 7.47 44.60 10.16
N THR A 509 7.52 43.57 9.31
CA THR A 509 6.43 43.17 8.40
C THR A 509 5.22 42.62 9.17
N ILE A 510 5.49 41.87 10.24
CA ILE A 510 4.52 41.31 11.20
C ILE A 510 3.84 42.44 11.99
N LEU A 511 4.58 43.45 12.43
CA LEU A 511 4.05 44.53 13.29
C LEU A 511 3.30 45.65 12.54
N CYS A 512 3.40 45.75 11.21
CA CYS A 512 2.83 46.88 10.44
C CYS A 512 2.27 46.45 9.05
N PRO A 513 0.98 46.09 8.94
CA PRO A 513 0.41 45.51 7.72
C PRO A 513 0.37 46.37 6.42
N PRO A 514 0.35 47.72 6.40
CA PRO A 514 -0.07 48.43 5.18
C PRO A 514 1.05 48.76 4.17
N LYS A 515 2.28 48.21 4.26
CA LYS A 515 3.38 48.54 3.32
C LYS A 515 4.02 47.35 2.60
N LEU A 516 3.32 46.23 2.48
CA LEU A 516 3.78 45.00 1.83
C LEU A 516 3.70 45.00 0.28
N LYS A 517 3.91 46.12 -0.41
CA LYS A 517 4.00 46.14 -1.89
C LYS A 517 5.41 46.11 -2.45
N ASN A 518 6.46 46.35 -1.64
CA ASN A 518 7.80 46.63 -2.18
C ASN A 518 8.96 45.79 -1.60
N LEU A 519 8.72 44.78 -0.76
CA LEU A 519 9.80 43.94 -0.24
C LEU A 519 10.13 42.81 -1.21
N ARG A 520 11.12 43.02 -2.08
CA ARG A 520 11.79 41.95 -2.84
C ARG A 520 12.85 41.29 -1.94
N PHE A 521 12.72 39.99 -1.68
CA PHE A 521 13.79 39.21 -1.06
C PHE A 521 15.01 39.18 -1.99
N ALA A 522 16.08 39.89 -1.61
CA ALA A 522 17.31 39.91 -2.38
C ALA A 522 18.07 38.60 -2.19
N VAL A 523 18.03 37.73 -3.21
CA VAL A 523 19.01 36.66 -3.39
C VAL A 523 20.29 37.33 -3.86
N LYS A 524 21.31 37.44 -3.01
CA LYS A 524 22.67 37.80 -3.47
C LYS A 524 23.23 36.61 -4.25
N THR A 525 23.02 36.59 -5.57
CA THR A 525 23.87 35.84 -6.48
C THR A 525 25.17 36.61 -6.66
N SER A 526 26.25 36.10 -6.08
CA SER A 526 27.60 36.59 -6.35
C SER A 526 28.03 36.17 -7.77
N SER A 527 27.74 37.02 -8.76
CA SER A 527 28.63 37.34 -9.88
C SER A 527 27.86 38.17 -10.90
N SER A 528 28.26 39.42 -11.02
CA SER A 528 27.96 40.30 -12.13
C SER A 528 28.46 39.69 -13.45
N ASN A 529 27.54 39.31 -14.32
CA ASN A 529 27.38 39.86 -15.67
C ASN A 529 26.27 39.09 -16.41
N ASP A 530 25.58 39.81 -17.30
CA ASP A 530 24.54 39.36 -18.24
C ASP A 530 23.09 39.36 -17.74
N LEU A 531 22.59 40.57 -17.50
CA LEU A 531 21.15 40.90 -17.61
C LEU A 531 20.84 41.32 -19.04
N SER A 532 20.49 40.35 -19.89
CA SER A 532 19.55 40.56 -21.00
C SER A 532 19.05 39.23 -21.53
N SER A 533 17.91 38.75 -21.02
CA SER A 533 16.82 38.17 -21.80
C SER A 533 15.87 37.36 -20.92
N MET A 534 14.56 37.59 -21.14
CA MET A 534 13.42 36.74 -20.81
C MET A 534 13.03 36.59 -19.34
N ASP A 535 11.76 36.43 -18.99
CA ASP A 535 10.49 37.01 -19.44
C ASP A 535 9.48 36.60 -18.35
N SER A 536 8.37 37.33 -18.29
CA SER A 536 7.26 37.11 -17.37
C SER A 536 6.57 35.73 -17.52
N ALA A 537 5.89 35.30 -16.43
CA ALA A 537 5.05 34.10 -16.22
C ALA A 537 5.82 32.94 -15.56
N THR A 538 5.38 32.32 -14.46
CA THR A 538 4.02 31.86 -14.14
C THR A 538 3.93 31.53 -12.64
N PHE A 539 2.70 31.58 -12.11
CA PHE A 539 2.28 31.16 -10.76
C PHE A 539 2.70 29.74 -10.37
#